data_AF-A0A9P5Y434-F1
#
_entry.id   AF-A0A9P5Y434-F1
#
_cell.length_a   1.000
_cell.length_b   1.000
_cell.length_c   1.000
_cell.angle_alpha   90.00
_cell.angle_beta   90.00
_cell.angle_gamma   90.00
#
_symmetry.space_group_name_H-M   'P 1'
#
loop_
_entity.id
_entity.type
_entity.pdbx_description
1 polymer ?
#
loop_
_entity_poly.entity_id
_entity_poly.type
_entity_poly.pdbx_seq_one_letter_code
_entity_poly.pdbx_strand_id
1 'polypeptide(L)'
;MQYNSYKDFCIYGDSCQTITMLALKPGFQMLMSLYDPTPPPDYPYLRSISSYSAMVQLYCRAGQLPTASRLLSCNMVLSNTCQLGCDTLEDKCHIFVECPYFSQFQDDALTDIVAYTETKCTKMDTGICDEAIGRLLFAAKSLLTNVSSVWPLHCSTYYLGWIPDIATIVGPFSNIHPPMTIPKYNLCQRRFIHHIASEWHLRAIRLAGRIWGEVQRKMAISSGS
;
A
#
# COMPACT_ATOMS: atom_id res chain seq x y z
N MET A 1 -11.54 36.42 -11.08
CA MET A 1 -10.64 35.29 -10.76
C MET A 1 -11.38 34.01 -11.06
N GLN A 2 -11.02 33.36 -12.17
CA GLN A 2 -11.69 32.17 -12.70
C GLN A 2 -11.29 30.95 -11.87
N TYR A 3 -12.24 30.42 -11.09
CA TYR A 3 -12.25 29.04 -10.63
C TYR A 3 -12.90 28.22 -11.74
N ASN A 4 -12.14 27.37 -12.44
CA ASN A 4 -12.66 26.16 -13.09
C ASN A 4 -11.54 25.33 -13.72
N SER A 5 -11.76 24.01 -13.73
CA SER A 5 -11.05 22.95 -14.46
C SER A 5 -10.01 22.12 -13.68
N TYR A 6 -10.51 21.32 -12.74
CA TYR A 6 -9.88 20.05 -12.32
C TYR A 6 -10.82 18.85 -12.52
N LYS A 7 -11.76 18.92 -13.47
CA LYS A 7 -12.79 17.88 -13.65
C LYS A 7 -12.57 16.92 -14.82
N ASP A 8 -11.60 17.16 -15.70
CA ASP A 8 -11.50 16.36 -16.93
C ASP A 8 -10.12 15.70 -17.12
N PHE A 9 -9.75 14.80 -16.19
CA PHE A 9 -8.70 13.81 -16.44
C PHE A 9 -9.17 12.43 -15.97
N CYS A 10 -10.25 11.95 -16.58
CA CYS A 10 -10.68 10.56 -16.49
C CYS A 10 -11.08 10.11 -17.90
N ILE A 11 -10.08 9.73 -18.71
CA ILE A 11 -10.33 8.97 -19.93
C ILE A 11 -9.42 7.74 -19.87
N TYR A 12 -10.07 6.60 -19.57
CA TYR A 12 -9.65 5.22 -19.84
C TYR A 12 -8.19 4.83 -19.56
N GLY A 13 -7.94 4.15 -18.43
CA GLY A 13 -6.81 3.21 -18.27
C GLY A 13 -5.95 3.35 -17.01
N ASP A 14 -5.85 4.53 -16.39
CA ASP A 14 -4.62 4.90 -15.67
C ASP A 14 -4.80 5.59 -14.30
N SER A 15 -5.81 5.25 -13.49
CA SER A 15 -5.96 5.89 -12.16
C SER A 15 -4.72 5.68 -11.28
N CYS A 16 -4.25 4.44 -11.20
CA CYS A 16 -3.08 4.00 -10.43
C CYS A 16 -1.75 4.57 -10.98
N GLN A 17 -1.64 4.68 -12.31
CA GLN A 17 -0.49 5.31 -12.98
C GLN A 17 -0.46 6.82 -12.79
N THR A 18 -1.62 7.49 -12.87
CA THR A 18 -1.76 8.94 -12.63
C THR A 18 -1.39 9.28 -11.19
N ILE A 19 -1.79 8.46 -10.23
CA ILE A 19 -1.43 8.59 -8.81
C ILE A 19 0.08 8.41 -8.59
N THR A 20 0.67 7.40 -9.22
CA THR A 20 2.11 7.18 -9.18
C THR A 20 2.83 8.38 -9.82
N MET A 21 2.38 8.88 -10.97
CA MET A 21 2.94 10.07 -11.61
C MET A 21 2.82 11.35 -10.75
N LEU A 22 1.68 11.51 -10.07
CA LEU A 22 1.43 12.63 -9.17
C LEU A 22 2.34 12.56 -7.94
N ALA A 23 2.56 11.37 -7.39
CA ALA A 23 3.40 11.22 -6.20
C ALA A 23 4.91 11.29 -6.46
N LEU A 24 5.36 11.18 -7.71
CA LEU A 24 6.79 11.17 -8.09
C LEU A 24 7.28 12.49 -8.70
N LYS A 25 6.40 13.47 -8.93
CA LYS A 25 6.82 14.80 -9.42
C LYS A 25 7.38 15.68 -8.28
N PRO A 26 8.53 16.37 -8.48
CA PRO A 26 9.03 17.37 -7.54
C PRO A 26 8.01 18.51 -7.42
N GLY A 27 7.36 18.60 -6.26
CA GLY A 27 6.24 19.51 -6.01
C GLY A 27 5.06 18.88 -5.26
N PHE A 28 4.97 17.55 -5.23
CA PHE A 28 3.87 16.81 -4.59
C PHE A 28 4.27 16.04 -3.32
N GLN A 29 5.26 16.53 -2.56
CA GLN A 29 5.47 16.10 -1.17
C GLN A 29 4.18 16.20 -0.32
N MET A 30 3.22 17.04 -0.76
CA MET A 30 1.87 17.18 -0.22
C MET A 30 0.99 15.91 -0.35
N LEU A 31 1.32 14.93 -1.18
CA LEU A 31 0.56 13.67 -1.24
C LEU A 31 0.92 12.73 -0.09
N MET A 32 2.13 12.84 0.45
CA MET A 32 2.57 11.97 1.56
C MET A 32 1.77 12.25 2.84
N SER A 33 1.22 13.47 2.99
CA SER A 33 0.32 13.81 4.11
C SER A 33 -1.08 13.18 4.00
N LEU A 34 -1.43 12.56 2.86
CA LEU A 34 -2.67 11.80 2.74
C LEU A 34 -2.56 10.39 3.30
N TYR A 35 -1.34 9.89 3.49
CA TYR A 35 -1.07 8.55 4.01
C TYR A 35 -0.67 8.62 5.48
N ASP A 36 -0.59 7.46 6.13
CA ASP A 36 -0.24 7.38 7.55
C ASP A 36 1.10 8.09 7.84
N PRO A 37 1.13 9.04 8.79
CA PRO A 37 2.33 9.81 9.11
C PRO A 37 3.27 9.09 10.08
N THR A 38 2.92 7.90 10.57
CA THR A 38 3.77 7.14 11.49
C THR A 38 5.09 6.83 10.81
N PRO A 39 6.24 7.05 11.47
CA PRO A 39 7.51 6.66 10.90
C PRO A 39 7.50 5.15 10.59
N PRO A 40 8.12 4.73 9.47
CA PRO A 40 8.24 3.31 9.17
C PRO A 40 9.01 2.60 10.28
N PRO A 41 8.84 1.27 10.43
CA PRO A 41 9.57 0.48 11.42
C PRO A 41 11.09 0.67 11.31
N ASP A 42 11.80 0.59 12.43
CA ASP A 42 13.26 0.63 12.43
C ASP A 42 13.85 -0.50 11.57
N TYR A 43 14.76 -0.13 10.66
CA TYR A 43 15.48 -1.05 9.78
C TYR A 43 14.58 -2.06 9.04
N PRO A 44 13.54 -1.60 8.32
CA PRO A 44 12.50 -2.49 7.78
C PRO A 44 13.07 -3.42 6.69
N TYR A 45 14.17 -3.02 6.06
CA TYR A 45 14.87 -3.78 5.02
C TYR A 45 16.01 -4.66 5.53
N LEU A 46 16.55 -4.42 6.74
CA LEU A 46 17.58 -5.31 7.31
C LEU A 46 16.99 -6.63 7.79
N ARG A 47 15.69 -6.64 8.12
CA ARG A 47 14.92 -7.84 8.50
C ARG A 47 14.13 -8.45 7.34
N SER A 48 14.36 -7.96 6.12
CA SER A 48 13.79 -8.52 4.90
C SER A 48 14.68 -9.66 4.41
N ILE A 49 14.13 -10.86 4.24
CA ILE A 49 14.86 -12.01 3.65
C ILE A 49 15.23 -11.73 2.18
N SER A 50 14.71 -10.65 1.60
CA SER A 50 14.86 -10.29 0.20
C SER A 50 15.17 -8.81 0.02
N SER A 51 16.26 -8.50 -0.69
CA SER A 51 16.60 -7.14 -1.17
C SER A 51 15.55 -6.55 -2.11
N TYR A 52 14.63 -7.37 -2.63
CA TYR A 52 13.61 -6.93 -3.57
C TYR A 52 12.61 -5.95 -2.96
N SER A 53 12.34 -5.96 -1.66
CA SER A 53 11.40 -5.00 -1.05
C SER A 53 11.90 -3.55 -1.16
N ALA A 54 13.18 -3.31 -0.85
CA ALA A 54 13.82 -2.01 -1.02
C ALA A 54 13.92 -1.63 -2.50
N MET A 55 14.28 -2.60 -3.36
CA MET A 55 14.37 -2.38 -4.79
C MET A 55 13.02 -1.96 -5.39
N VAL A 56 11.94 -2.68 -5.06
CA VAL A 56 10.58 -2.35 -5.53
C VAL A 56 10.26 -0.92 -5.18
N GLN A 57 10.45 -0.48 -3.94
CA GLN A 57 10.14 0.89 -3.57
C GLN A 57 11.01 1.93 -4.30
N LEU A 58 12.32 1.72 -4.37
CA LEU A 58 13.25 2.64 -5.05
C LEU A 58 12.90 2.78 -6.53
N TYR A 59 12.75 1.66 -7.24
CA TYR A 59 12.46 1.65 -8.66
C TYR A 59 11.01 2.05 -8.97
N CYS A 60 10.05 1.73 -8.09
CA CYS A 60 8.70 2.27 -8.22
C CYS A 60 8.71 3.79 -8.10
N ARG A 61 9.42 4.34 -7.09
CA ARG A 61 9.53 5.78 -6.86
C ARG A 61 10.34 6.51 -7.94
N ALA A 62 11.31 5.86 -8.55
CA ALA A 62 12.02 6.42 -9.69
C ALA A 62 11.22 6.33 -11.00
N GLY A 63 10.07 5.63 -11.02
CA GLY A 63 9.38 5.30 -12.28
C GLY A 63 10.19 4.33 -13.16
N GLN A 64 11.12 3.58 -12.57
CA GLN A 64 12.09 2.73 -13.26
C GLN A 64 11.86 1.22 -13.06
N LEU A 65 10.85 0.81 -12.28
CA LEU A 65 10.54 -0.62 -12.14
C LEU A 65 10.29 -1.22 -13.54
N PRO A 66 11.02 -2.29 -13.93
CA PRO A 66 11.00 -2.81 -15.29
C PRO A 66 9.78 -3.71 -15.53
N THR A 67 8.59 -3.10 -15.52
CA THR A 67 7.33 -3.73 -15.97
C THR A 67 7.28 -3.76 -17.50
N ALA A 68 6.48 -4.63 -18.11
CA ALA A 68 6.40 -4.70 -19.57
C ALA A 68 5.99 -3.36 -20.20
N SER A 69 5.09 -2.61 -19.57
CA SER A 69 4.76 -1.23 -19.97
C SER A 69 6.00 -0.32 -20.01
N ARG A 70 6.85 -0.39 -18.99
CA ARG A 70 8.08 0.42 -18.93
C ARG A 70 9.11 -0.07 -19.93
N LEU A 71 9.30 -1.37 -20.06
CA LEU A 71 10.24 -1.95 -21.02
C LEU A 71 9.84 -1.62 -22.47
N LEU A 72 8.55 -1.62 -22.79
CA LEU A 72 8.04 -1.22 -24.10
C LEU A 72 8.39 0.25 -24.39
N SER A 73 8.21 1.15 -23.41
CA SER A 73 8.59 2.57 -23.56
C SER A 73 10.10 2.78 -23.80
N CYS A 74 10.93 1.80 -23.44
CA CYS A 74 12.37 1.79 -23.68
C CYS A 74 12.76 0.97 -24.93
N ASN A 75 11.80 0.50 -25.73
CA ASN A 75 12.00 -0.39 -26.88
C ASN A 75 12.71 -1.71 -26.54
N MET A 76 12.53 -2.24 -25.32
CA MET A 76 13.17 -3.47 -24.84
C MET A 76 12.30 -4.72 -25.02
N VAL A 77 10.98 -4.54 -25.22
CA VAL A 77 10.00 -5.61 -25.47
C VAL A 77 9.01 -5.16 -26.54
N LEU A 78 8.31 -6.12 -27.14
CA LEU A 78 7.34 -5.87 -28.22
C LEU A 78 5.89 -5.70 -27.75
N SER A 79 5.60 -6.10 -26.51
CA SER A 79 4.26 -6.01 -25.90
C SER A 79 4.35 -5.47 -24.48
N ASN A 80 3.32 -4.73 -24.06
CA ASN A 80 3.11 -4.28 -22.69
C ASN A 80 2.12 -5.16 -21.92
N THR A 81 1.65 -6.27 -22.49
CA THR A 81 0.77 -7.22 -21.82
C THR A 81 1.48 -7.96 -20.70
N CYS A 82 0.71 -8.43 -19.72
CA CYS A 82 1.22 -9.21 -18.60
C CYS A 82 1.93 -10.48 -19.07
N GLN A 83 3.21 -10.60 -18.69
CA GLN A 83 4.06 -11.73 -19.04
C GLN A 83 3.69 -13.01 -18.26
N LEU A 84 2.79 -12.90 -17.30
CA LEU A 84 2.27 -14.01 -16.49
C LEU A 84 0.95 -14.57 -17.03
N GLY A 85 0.52 -14.13 -18.23
CA GLY A 85 -0.63 -14.68 -18.94
C GLY A 85 -1.96 -13.94 -18.72
N CYS A 86 -1.92 -12.67 -18.31
CA CYS A 86 -3.12 -11.83 -18.26
C CYS A 86 -3.24 -10.99 -19.53
N ASP A 87 -4.46 -10.77 -20.02
CA ASP A 87 -4.75 -9.94 -21.19
C ASP A 87 -4.76 -8.42 -20.89
N THR A 88 -4.20 -8.02 -19.75
CA THR A 88 -4.13 -6.65 -19.26
C THR A 88 -2.73 -6.09 -19.38
N LEU A 89 -2.63 -4.76 -19.36
CA LEU A 89 -1.35 -4.05 -19.34
C LEU A 89 -0.57 -4.37 -18.06
N GLU A 90 0.70 -4.72 -18.22
CA GLU A 90 1.61 -4.98 -17.12
C GLU A 90 2.21 -3.67 -16.61
N ASP A 91 1.55 -3.07 -15.62
CA ASP A 91 2.12 -1.99 -14.81
C ASP A 91 2.30 -2.41 -13.35
N LYS A 92 2.75 -1.46 -12.52
CA LYS A 92 2.98 -1.70 -11.09
C LYS A 92 1.68 -2.08 -10.38
N CYS A 93 0.56 -1.42 -10.71
CA CYS A 93 -0.72 -1.66 -10.08
C CYS A 93 -1.23 -3.05 -10.44
N HIS A 94 -1.15 -3.41 -11.72
CA HIS A 94 -1.48 -4.75 -12.17
C HIS A 94 -0.64 -5.79 -11.43
N ILE A 95 0.69 -5.71 -11.46
CA ILE A 95 1.58 -6.71 -10.84
C ILE A 95 1.30 -6.88 -9.34
N PHE A 96 1.17 -5.79 -8.59
CA PHE A 96 1.10 -5.85 -7.13
C PHE A 96 -0.32 -6.00 -6.58
N VAL A 97 -1.34 -5.51 -7.28
CA VAL A 97 -2.71 -5.38 -6.75
C VAL A 97 -3.70 -6.26 -7.51
N GLU A 98 -3.63 -6.34 -8.84
CA GLU A 98 -4.73 -6.89 -9.65
C GLU A 98 -4.40 -8.23 -10.31
N CYS A 99 -3.12 -8.58 -10.43
CA CYS A 99 -2.69 -9.75 -11.19
C CYS A 99 -3.14 -11.05 -10.49
N PRO A 100 -4.03 -11.86 -11.12
CA PRO A 100 -4.56 -13.08 -10.52
C PRO A 100 -3.48 -14.13 -10.27
N TYR A 101 -2.36 -14.08 -10.99
CA TYR A 101 -1.21 -14.98 -10.75
C TYR A 101 -0.69 -14.87 -9.30
N PHE A 102 -0.83 -13.71 -8.67
CA PHE A 102 -0.35 -13.46 -7.31
C PHE A 102 -1.46 -13.52 -6.24
N SER A 103 -2.68 -13.94 -6.57
CA SER A 103 -3.81 -13.96 -5.63
C SER A 103 -3.48 -14.74 -4.36
N GLN A 104 -2.87 -15.91 -4.48
CA GLN A 104 -2.49 -16.72 -3.32
C GLN A 104 -1.51 -15.98 -2.39
N PHE A 105 -0.54 -15.23 -2.95
CA PHE A 105 0.40 -14.48 -2.12
C PHE A 105 -0.29 -13.32 -1.40
N GLN A 106 -1.25 -12.69 -2.07
CA GLN A 106 -2.08 -11.63 -1.48
C GLN A 106 -2.98 -12.20 -0.38
N ASP A 107 -3.65 -13.33 -0.61
CA ASP A 107 -4.55 -13.99 0.35
C ASP A 107 -3.81 -14.44 1.61
N ASP A 108 -2.63 -15.06 1.45
CA ASP A 108 -1.76 -15.44 2.55
C ASP A 108 -1.38 -14.22 3.39
N ALA A 109 -0.91 -13.15 2.74
CA ALA A 109 -0.50 -11.92 3.41
C ALA A 109 -1.68 -11.21 4.09
N LEU A 110 -2.85 -11.21 3.46
CA LEU A 110 -4.06 -10.58 3.98
C LEU A 110 -4.55 -11.30 5.24
N THR A 111 -4.60 -12.63 5.20
CA THR A 111 -4.93 -13.48 6.35
C THR A 111 -4.07 -13.12 7.55
N ASP A 112 -2.77 -12.98 7.30
CA ASP A 112 -1.75 -12.61 8.26
C ASP A 112 -1.92 -11.20 8.86
N ILE A 113 -2.24 -10.22 8.01
CA ILE A 113 -2.51 -8.83 8.43
C ILE A 113 -3.78 -8.76 9.29
N VAL A 114 -4.84 -9.44 8.86
CA VAL A 114 -6.13 -9.46 9.57
C VAL A 114 -5.98 -10.14 10.92
N ALA A 115 -5.39 -11.34 10.96
CA ALA A 115 -5.18 -12.08 12.21
C ALA A 115 -4.33 -11.29 13.22
N TYR A 116 -3.29 -10.58 12.76
CA TYR A 116 -2.52 -9.69 13.62
C TYR A 116 -3.36 -8.54 14.18
N THR A 117 -4.15 -7.91 13.32
CA THR A 117 -5.00 -6.77 13.67
C THR A 117 -6.05 -7.19 14.72
N GLU A 118 -6.75 -8.30 14.50
CA GLU A 118 -7.71 -8.87 15.46
C GLU A 118 -7.05 -9.18 16.81
N THR A 119 -5.88 -9.82 16.77
CA THR A 119 -5.10 -10.14 17.97
C THR A 119 -4.71 -8.89 18.75
N LYS A 120 -4.35 -7.79 18.06
CA LYS A 120 -3.99 -6.54 18.70
C LYS A 120 -5.18 -5.79 19.27
N CYS A 121 -6.32 -5.79 18.56
CA CYS A 121 -7.55 -5.19 19.05
C CYS A 121 -8.07 -5.89 20.32
N THR A 122 -7.91 -7.21 20.41
CA THR A 122 -8.39 -8.00 21.57
C THR A 122 -7.46 -7.95 22.78
N LYS A 123 -6.13 -7.88 22.58
CA LYS A 123 -5.15 -8.00 23.68
C LYS A 123 -4.72 -6.69 24.33
N MET A 124 -4.89 -5.56 23.65
CA MET A 124 -4.56 -4.26 24.23
C MET A 124 -5.83 -3.62 24.81
N ASP A 125 -5.74 -3.15 26.05
CA ASP A 125 -6.73 -2.23 26.60
C ASP A 125 -6.53 -0.86 25.91
N THR A 126 -7.08 -0.79 24.70
CA THR A 126 -6.81 0.27 23.72
C THR A 126 -7.73 1.47 23.91
N GLY A 127 -8.84 1.31 24.66
CA GLY A 127 -9.91 2.30 24.76
C GLY A 127 -10.64 2.57 23.44
N ILE A 128 -10.45 1.73 22.41
CA ILE A 128 -11.13 1.86 21.11
C ILE A 128 -12.55 1.32 21.22
N CYS A 129 -13.54 2.01 20.66
CA CYS A 129 -14.92 1.48 20.55
C CYS A 129 -15.05 0.43 19.43
N ASP A 130 -16.09 -0.41 19.52
CA ASP A 130 -16.33 -1.49 18.56
C ASP A 130 -16.48 -1.00 17.11
N GLU A 131 -17.05 0.20 16.89
CA GLU A 131 -17.15 0.78 15.55
C GLU A 131 -15.78 1.08 14.93
N ALA A 132 -14.84 1.59 15.74
CA ALA A 132 -13.49 1.88 15.28
C ALA A 132 -12.68 0.59 15.05
N ILE A 133 -12.89 -0.46 15.85
CA ILE A 133 -12.36 -1.80 15.58
C ILE A 133 -12.91 -2.33 14.25
N GLY A 134 -14.21 -2.18 14.00
CA GLY A 134 -14.85 -2.58 12.74
C GLY A 134 -14.25 -1.88 11.53
N ARG A 135 -14.05 -0.56 11.59
CA ARG A 135 -13.36 0.21 10.53
C ARG A 135 -11.93 -0.24 10.31
N LEU A 136 -11.20 -0.52 11.39
CA LEU A 136 -9.82 -0.97 11.30
C LEU A 136 -9.70 -2.35 10.64
N LEU A 137 -10.57 -3.29 11.02
CA LEU A 137 -10.62 -4.62 10.40
C LEU A 137 -11.08 -4.57 8.95
N PHE A 138 -11.99 -3.67 8.61
CA PHE A 138 -12.35 -3.42 7.22
C PHE A 138 -11.14 -2.90 6.42
N ALA A 139 -10.44 -1.90 6.94
CA ALA A 139 -9.23 -1.37 6.30
C ALA A 139 -8.13 -2.44 6.17
N ALA A 140 -7.96 -3.33 7.16
CA ALA A 140 -7.03 -4.45 7.10
C ALA A 140 -7.36 -5.41 5.94
N LYS A 141 -8.63 -5.80 5.81
CA LYS A 141 -9.15 -6.68 4.75
C LYS A 141 -9.05 -6.06 3.36
N SER A 142 -8.96 -4.75 3.29
CA SER A 142 -8.88 -3.99 2.05
C SER A 142 -7.50 -3.40 1.78
N LEU A 143 -6.50 -3.71 2.61
CA LEU A 143 -5.17 -3.09 2.50
C LEU A 143 -4.54 -3.39 1.14
N LEU A 144 -4.66 -4.63 0.67
CA LEU A 144 -3.99 -5.09 -0.55
C LEU A 144 -4.85 -4.92 -1.82
N THR A 145 -6.00 -4.24 -1.73
CA THR A 145 -6.96 -4.11 -2.84
C THR A 145 -7.35 -2.64 -3.06
N ASN A 146 -7.84 -2.35 -4.27
CA ASN A 146 -8.28 -1.01 -4.68
C ASN A 146 -9.65 -0.67 -4.06
N VAL A 147 -9.66 -0.28 -2.79
CA VAL A 147 -10.88 0.14 -2.07
C VAL A 147 -10.86 1.63 -1.80
N SER A 148 -11.80 2.34 -2.43
CA SER A 148 -11.89 3.80 -2.41
C SER A 148 -12.15 4.43 -1.05
N SER A 149 -12.76 3.71 -0.12
CA SER A 149 -13.01 4.17 1.25
C SER A 149 -11.81 4.01 2.18
N VAL A 150 -10.79 3.26 1.76
CA VAL A 150 -9.60 2.95 2.56
C VAL A 150 -8.39 3.71 2.04
N TRP A 151 -8.24 3.77 0.71
CA TRP A 151 -7.12 4.44 0.07
C TRP A 151 -7.51 5.86 -0.34
N PRO A 152 -6.76 6.90 0.11
CA PRO A 152 -7.06 8.30 -0.18
C PRO A 152 -7.16 8.64 -1.67
N LEU A 153 -6.48 7.85 -2.51
CA LEU A 153 -6.45 8.00 -3.96
C LEU A 153 -7.13 6.83 -4.67
N HIS A 154 -7.98 6.09 -3.99
CA HIS A 154 -8.77 4.98 -4.55
C HIS A 154 -7.99 3.74 -5.00
N CYS A 155 -6.66 3.81 -5.03
CA CYS A 155 -5.78 2.71 -5.40
C CYS A 155 -4.86 2.31 -4.26
N SER A 156 -4.66 1.00 -4.10
CA SER A 156 -3.68 0.48 -3.16
C SER A 156 -2.27 0.72 -3.69
N THR A 157 -1.47 1.39 -2.86
CA THR A 157 -0.08 1.71 -3.16
C THR A 157 0.85 1.08 -2.12
N TYR A 158 0.43 -0.04 -1.53
CA TYR A 158 1.16 -0.73 -0.45
C TYR A 158 2.61 -1.07 -0.85
N TYR A 159 2.84 -1.36 -2.13
CA TYR A 159 4.16 -1.67 -2.69
C TYR A 159 5.14 -0.48 -2.65
N LEU A 160 4.65 0.75 -2.42
CA LEU A 160 5.47 1.94 -2.15
C LEU A 160 5.85 2.08 -0.65
N GLY A 161 5.37 1.17 0.20
CA GLY A 161 5.49 1.26 1.64
C GLY A 161 4.48 2.20 2.28
N TRP A 162 3.45 2.62 1.57
CA TRP A 162 2.37 3.42 2.14
C TRP A 162 1.29 2.54 2.72
N ILE A 163 0.60 3.08 3.72
CA ILE A 163 -0.58 2.48 4.33
C ILE A 163 -1.64 3.59 4.54
N PRO A 164 -2.92 3.22 4.65
CA PRO A 164 -3.98 4.14 5.05
C PRO A 164 -3.70 4.77 6.42
N ASP A 165 -4.12 6.02 6.61
CA ASP A 165 -3.98 6.72 7.90
C ASP A 165 -4.80 6.03 9.00
N ILE A 166 -4.09 5.34 9.89
CA ILE A 166 -4.69 4.55 10.97
C ILE A 166 -5.34 5.46 12.00
N ALA A 167 -4.77 6.64 12.26
CA ALA A 167 -5.36 7.59 13.21
C ALA A 167 -6.72 8.10 12.70
N THR A 168 -6.83 8.37 11.40
CA THR A 168 -8.10 8.76 10.77
C THR A 168 -9.11 7.61 10.74
N ILE A 169 -8.67 6.38 10.45
CA ILE A 169 -9.54 5.18 10.45
C ILE A 169 -10.15 4.93 11.83
N VAL A 170 -9.31 5.02 12.86
CA VAL A 170 -9.75 4.85 14.24
C VAL A 170 -10.63 6.05 14.67
N GLY A 171 -10.33 7.24 14.16
CA GLY A 171 -11.09 8.46 14.43
C GLY A 171 -10.84 9.02 15.83
N PRO A 172 -11.42 10.18 16.17
CA PRO A 172 -11.40 10.69 17.54
C PRO A 172 -12.16 9.71 18.43
N PHE A 173 -11.48 9.21 19.48
CA PHE A 173 -11.96 8.20 20.42
C PHE A 173 -13.16 8.64 21.29
N SER A 174 -13.83 9.75 20.97
CA SER A 174 -14.77 10.43 21.87
C SER A 174 -16.15 10.58 21.25
N ASN A 175 -17.06 9.68 21.62
CA ASN A 175 -18.48 10.00 21.78
C ASN A 175 -18.81 10.40 23.23
N ILE A 176 -17.80 10.55 24.09
CA ILE A 176 -17.95 11.01 25.47
C ILE A 176 -17.08 12.27 25.60
N HIS A 177 -17.70 13.37 26.04
CA HIS A 177 -17.10 14.67 26.33
C HIS A 177 -15.62 14.64 26.72
N PRO A 178 -14.78 15.62 26.33
CA PRO A 178 -13.36 15.60 26.63
C PRO A 178 -13.15 15.78 28.14
N PRO A 179 -12.72 14.76 28.90
CA PRO A 179 -12.11 15.04 30.18
C PRO A 179 -10.65 15.35 29.87
N MET A 180 -10.23 16.57 30.17
CA MET A 180 -8.83 16.99 30.27
C MET A 180 -7.82 15.83 30.18
N THR A 181 -7.10 15.78 29.06
CA THR A 181 -5.65 15.56 29.05
C THR A 181 -5.12 14.52 30.05
N ILE A 182 -5.57 13.26 29.98
CA ILE A 182 -4.87 12.17 30.67
C ILE A 182 -3.75 11.67 29.75
N PRO A 183 -2.47 11.91 30.07
CA PRO A 183 -1.35 11.58 29.17
C PRO A 183 -1.25 10.07 28.84
N LYS A 184 -1.73 9.21 29.74
CA LYS A 184 -1.66 7.75 29.63
C LYS A 184 -2.50 7.18 28.47
N TYR A 185 -3.72 7.69 28.27
CA TYR A 185 -4.60 7.22 27.19
C TYR A 185 -4.05 7.61 25.80
N ASN A 186 -3.49 8.82 25.69
CA ASN A 186 -2.81 9.28 24.48
C ASN A 186 -1.58 8.40 24.15
N LEU A 187 -0.82 7.95 25.15
CA LEU A 187 0.34 7.07 24.94
C LEU A 187 -0.05 5.64 24.53
N CYS A 188 -1.05 5.03 25.16
CA CYS A 188 -1.54 3.70 24.76
C CYS A 188 -2.09 3.71 23.34
N GLN A 189 -2.87 4.73 23.00
CA GLN A 189 -3.40 4.93 21.65
C GLN A 189 -2.28 5.09 20.62
N ARG A 190 -1.29 5.97 20.88
CA ARG A 190 -0.16 6.17 19.96
C ARG A 190 0.66 4.90 19.76
N ARG A 191 0.89 4.13 20.83
CA ARG A 191 1.59 2.83 20.74
C ARG A 191 0.78 1.83 19.93
N PHE A 192 -0.53 1.76 20.14
CA PHE A 192 -1.41 0.89 19.36
C PHE A 192 -1.36 1.22 17.87
N ILE A 193 -1.59 2.50 17.52
CA ILE A 193 -1.52 3.00 16.14
C ILE A 193 -0.16 2.66 15.53
N HIS A 194 0.93 2.96 16.26
CA HIS A 194 2.28 2.67 15.78
C HIS A 194 2.51 1.17 15.53
N HIS A 195 2.02 0.28 16.41
CA HIS A 195 2.16 -1.17 16.22
C HIS A 195 1.40 -1.67 14.99
N ILE A 196 0.16 -1.22 14.80
CA ILE A 196 -0.64 -1.56 13.63
C ILE A 196 0.04 -1.04 12.36
N ALA A 197 0.38 0.25 12.33
CA ALA A 197 1.04 0.88 11.19
C ALA A 197 2.35 0.17 10.82
N SER A 198 3.19 -0.11 11.82
CA SER A 198 4.46 -0.80 11.63
C SER A 198 4.30 -2.18 11.01
N GLU A 199 3.33 -2.97 11.48
CA GLU A 199 3.14 -4.34 11.03
C GLU A 199 2.46 -4.42 9.67
N TRP A 200 1.48 -3.54 9.41
CA TRP A 200 0.88 -3.41 8.08
C TRP A 200 1.93 -3.02 7.05
N HIS A 201 2.76 -2.01 7.36
CA HIS A 201 3.87 -1.61 6.51
C HIS A 201 4.82 -2.78 6.25
N LEU A 202 5.29 -3.46 7.30
CA LEU A 202 6.27 -4.54 7.17
C LEU A 202 5.74 -5.71 6.33
N ARG A 203 4.48 -6.10 6.53
CA ARG A 203 3.85 -7.20 5.78
C ARG A 203 3.61 -6.81 4.32
N ALA A 204 3.15 -5.59 4.08
CA ALA A 204 2.98 -5.03 2.74
C ALA A 204 4.29 -5.05 1.92
N ILE A 205 5.39 -4.53 2.48
CA ILE A 205 6.68 -4.46 1.75
C ILE A 205 7.30 -5.84 1.53
N ARG A 206 7.06 -6.80 2.44
CA ARG A 206 7.51 -8.19 2.29
C ARG A 206 6.75 -8.89 1.18
N LEU A 207 5.43 -8.69 1.10
CA LEU A 207 4.62 -9.19 -0.01
C LEU A 207 5.12 -8.62 -1.34
N ALA A 208 5.32 -7.30 -1.43
CA ALA A 208 5.83 -6.66 -2.65
C ALA A 208 7.18 -7.24 -3.08
N GLY A 209 8.10 -7.46 -2.13
CA GLY A 209 9.39 -8.11 -2.40
C GLY A 209 9.25 -9.58 -2.86
N ARG A 210 8.28 -10.33 -2.32
CA ARG A 210 8.01 -11.73 -2.72
C ARG A 210 7.41 -11.82 -4.12
N ILE A 211 6.41 -10.98 -4.42
CA ILE A 211 5.80 -10.86 -5.75
C ILE A 211 6.89 -10.53 -6.77
N TRP A 212 7.69 -9.49 -6.50
CA TRP A 212 8.70 -9.06 -7.45
C TRP A 212 9.82 -10.09 -7.66
N GLY A 213 10.24 -10.78 -6.59
CA GLY A 213 11.18 -11.89 -6.73
C GLY A 213 10.66 -13.00 -7.65
N GLU A 214 9.36 -13.28 -7.61
CA GLU A 214 8.73 -14.26 -8.52
C GLU A 214 8.64 -13.75 -9.96
N VAL A 215 8.29 -12.47 -10.18
CA VAL A 215 8.34 -11.83 -11.50
C VAL A 215 9.73 -12.00 -12.13
N GLN A 216 10.78 -11.66 -11.39
CA GLN A 216 12.16 -11.78 -11.87
C GLN A 216 12.55 -13.22 -12.20
N ARG A 217 12.13 -14.20 -11.38
CA ARG A 217 12.35 -15.62 -11.66
C ARG A 217 11.70 -16.06 -12.98
N LYS A 218 10.46 -15.64 -13.23
CA LYS A 218 9.74 -15.98 -14.47
C LYS A 218 10.39 -15.35 -15.69
N MET A 219 10.76 -14.06 -15.60
CA MET A 219 11.45 -13.35 -16.69
C MET A 219 12.80 -14.00 -17.04
N ALA A 220 13.54 -14.49 -16.05
CA ALA A 220 14.80 -15.19 -16.28
C ALA A 220 14.61 -16.53 -17.01
N ILE A 221 13.52 -17.26 -16.74
CA ILE A 221 13.21 -18.52 -17.42
C ILE A 221 12.82 -18.27 -18.89
N SER A 222 11.97 -17.28 -19.14
CA SER A 222 11.51 -16.95 -20.50
C SER A 222 12.58 -16.36 -21.41
N SER A 223 13.69 -15.87 -20.85
CA SER A 223 14.83 -15.33 -21.62
C SER A 223 15.94 -16.34 -21.89
N GLY A 224 15.88 -17.53 -21.27
CA GLY A 224 16.79 -18.65 -21.56
C GLY A 224 16.16 -19.76 -22.42
N SER A 225 14.94 -19.55 -22.92
CA SER A 225 14.19 -20.46 -23.80
C SER A 225 14.32 -20.02 -25.25
#